data_AF-A0A960PR79-F1
#
_entry.id   AF-A0A960PR79-F1
#
_cell.length_a   1.000
_cell.length_b   1.000
_cell.length_c   1.000
_cell.angle_alpha   90.00
_cell.angle_beta   90.00
_cell.angle_gamma   90.00
#
_symmetry.space_group_name_H-M   'P 1'
#
loop_
_entity.id
_entity.type
_entity.pdbx_description
1 polymer ?
#
loop_
_entity_poly.entity_id
_entity_poly.type
_entity_poly.pdbx_seq_one_letter_code
_entity_poly.pdbx_strand_id
1 'polypeptide(L)'
;MKQTSASGPGFNRFRKVQPKPVHLPQGELVTLEPLHPDNPLPLVIRPAVEDVDLAEWAGSHKELLEEKLLLHGAILFRGFKVRTAEEFERVAGSVTPDLVDDNGELPRTNISGKIHAVSYAPPEEAILWHNENSFCPGWPMKLWFYCHLPPKAGGETPVVDNRKLLERLDPDVRRAFEEKKIMYLRNFGRGLDFDWPVSFQTDDRKVVEARCRESGTDFEWKPDGGLRTRSVRPAILEHPKTGEKV
;
A
#
# COMPACT_ATOMS: atom_id res chain seq x y z
N MET A 1 50.72 30.73 57.32
CA MET A 1 49.44 30.32 56.68
C MET A 1 49.28 31.10 55.39
N LYS A 2 49.53 30.46 54.24
CA LYS A 2 49.13 30.95 52.91
C LYS A 2 47.98 30.05 52.47
N GLN A 3 46.81 30.60 52.20
CA GLN A 3 45.78 29.92 51.41
C GLN A 3 45.29 30.86 50.32
N THR A 4 45.60 30.40 49.12
CA THR A 4 45.26 30.87 47.79
C THR A 4 43.77 30.64 47.51
N SER A 5 43.05 31.66 47.05
CA SER A 5 41.75 31.49 46.38
C SER A 5 41.99 31.10 44.92
N ALA A 6 41.61 29.87 44.57
CA ALA A 6 41.67 29.35 43.21
C ALA A 6 40.46 29.85 42.41
N SER A 7 40.73 30.54 41.29
CA SER A 7 39.77 30.83 40.23
C SER A 7 39.51 29.56 39.40
N GLY A 8 38.31 29.01 39.49
CA GLY A 8 37.86 27.92 38.61
C GLY A 8 37.50 28.46 37.21
N PRO A 9 37.80 27.75 36.11
CA PRO A 9 37.48 28.19 34.76
C PRO A 9 35.98 28.07 34.49
N GLY A 10 35.38 29.14 33.99
CA GLY A 10 33.96 29.23 33.68
C GLY A 10 33.50 28.26 32.58
N PHE A 11 32.46 27.50 32.89
CA PHE A 11 31.61 26.81 31.91
C PHE A 11 30.88 27.85 31.05
N ASN A 12 31.52 28.32 29.99
CA ASN A 12 30.86 29.21 29.02
C ASN A 12 31.33 28.95 27.58
N ARG A 13 31.46 27.68 27.20
CA ARG A 13 31.98 27.28 25.87
C ARG A 13 31.00 26.55 24.94
N PHE A 14 29.69 26.64 25.16
CA PHE A 14 28.70 26.08 24.22
C PHE A 14 27.49 26.99 23.92
N ARG A 15 27.58 28.30 24.17
CA ARG A 15 26.57 29.27 23.72
C ARG A 15 27.15 30.17 22.64
N LYS A 16 27.14 29.67 21.39
CA LYS A 16 27.07 30.43 20.12
C LYS A 16 27.44 29.51 18.95
N VAL A 17 26.73 28.39 18.82
CA VAL A 17 26.57 27.80 17.48
C VAL A 17 25.27 28.42 16.96
N GLN A 18 25.40 29.53 16.24
CA GLN A 18 24.28 30.00 15.44
C GLN A 18 24.20 29.08 14.22
N PRO A 19 23.02 28.49 13.91
CA PRO A 19 22.83 27.77 12.67
C PRO A 19 23.18 28.74 11.53
N LYS A 20 24.20 28.41 10.74
CA LYS A 20 24.42 29.13 9.48
C LYS A 20 23.26 28.76 8.57
N PRO A 21 22.48 29.72 8.05
CA PRO A 21 21.52 29.43 7.00
C PRO A 21 22.30 28.93 5.80
N VAL A 22 22.18 27.64 5.50
CA VAL A 22 22.67 27.06 4.27
C VAL A 22 21.68 27.50 3.20
N HIS A 23 22.11 28.41 2.33
CA HIS A 23 21.44 28.60 1.04
C HIS A 23 21.67 27.33 0.25
N LEU A 24 20.70 26.40 0.34
CA LEU A 24 20.63 25.29 -0.58
C LEU A 24 20.49 25.88 -2.00
N PRO A 25 21.23 25.39 -2.99
CA PRO A 25 20.97 25.77 -4.36
C PRO A 25 19.49 25.55 -4.65
N GLN A 26 18.89 26.51 -5.35
CA GLN A 26 17.49 26.55 -5.79
C GLN A 26 17.24 25.49 -6.88
N GLY A 27 17.61 24.25 -6.60
CA GLY A 27 17.41 23.07 -7.41
C GLY A 27 16.31 22.22 -6.80
N GLU A 28 15.60 21.48 -7.64
CA GLU A 28 14.63 20.50 -7.17
C GLU A 28 15.32 19.47 -6.27
N LEU A 29 14.74 19.16 -5.12
CA LEU A 29 15.29 18.15 -4.19
C LEU A 29 15.16 16.72 -4.75
N VAL A 30 14.26 16.53 -5.70
CA VAL A 30 13.97 15.24 -6.33
C VAL A 30 13.84 15.41 -7.83
N THR A 31 14.02 14.31 -8.58
CA THR A 31 13.63 14.22 -9.99
C THR A 31 12.41 13.32 -10.15
N LEU A 32 11.58 13.64 -11.13
CA LEU A 32 10.35 12.91 -11.48
C LEU A 32 10.44 12.48 -12.94
N GLU A 33 10.51 11.18 -13.20
CA GLU A 33 10.57 10.63 -14.57
C GLU A 33 9.84 9.29 -14.65
N PRO A 34 9.21 8.95 -15.78
CA PRO A 34 8.59 7.64 -15.93
C PRO A 34 9.66 6.54 -15.93
N LEU A 35 9.31 5.35 -15.42
CA LEU A 35 10.23 4.21 -15.45
C LEU A 35 10.60 3.81 -16.89
N HIS A 36 9.66 3.97 -17.82
CA HIS A 36 9.84 3.74 -19.24
C HIS A 36 9.35 4.97 -20.03
N PRO A 37 10.10 5.47 -21.03
CA PRO A 37 9.73 6.69 -21.77
C PRO A 37 8.32 6.65 -22.39
N ASP A 38 7.91 5.50 -22.89
CA ASP A 38 6.63 5.31 -23.58
C ASP A 38 5.48 4.89 -22.64
N ASN A 39 5.75 4.72 -21.34
CA ASN A 39 4.75 4.32 -20.36
C ASN A 39 4.82 5.19 -19.10
N PRO A 40 3.80 6.03 -18.84
CA PRO A 40 3.79 6.89 -17.66
C PRO A 40 3.66 6.13 -16.34
N LEU A 41 3.33 4.83 -16.34
CA LEU A 41 3.20 3.99 -15.14
C LEU A 41 4.44 3.09 -14.95
N PRO A 42 5.12 3.11 -13.79
CA PRO A 42 5.00 4.10 -12.70
C PRO A 42 5.80 5.37 -12.97
N LEU A 43 5.41 6.47 -12.31
CA LEU A 43 6.28 7.62 -12.13
C LEU A 43 7.36 7.26 -11.11
N VAL A 44 8.63 7.51 -11.42
CA VAL A 44 9.75 7.27 -10.51
C VAL A 44 10.23 8.60 -9.93
N ILE A 45 10.28 8.66 -8.60
CA ILE A 45 10.81 9.79 -7.86
C ILE A 45 12.16 9.38 -7.27
N ARG A 46 13.20 10.17 -7.53
CA ARG A 46 14.56 9.94 -7.00
C ARG A 46 15.09 11.19 -6.30
N PRO A 47 15.97 11.05 -5.29
CA PRO A 47 16.66 12.21 -4.74
C PRO A 47 17.59 12.82 -5.81
N ALA A 48 17.51 14.14 -5.99
CA ALA A 48 18.40 14.90 -6.87
C ALA A 48 19.65 15.42 -6.13
N VAL A 49 19.58 15.42 -4.80
CA VAL A 49 20.67 15.79 -3.89
C VAL A 49 20.85 14.70 -2.82
N GLU A 50 22.02 14.67 -2.19
CA GLU A 50 22.26 13.73 -1.09
C GLU A 50 21.35 14.01 0.11
N ASP A 51 21.06 12.95 0.88
CA ASP A 51 20.40 13.04 2.19
C ASP A 51 19.00 13.68 2.22
N VAL A 52 18.23 13.57 1.13
CA VAL A 52 16.80 13.91 1.15
C VAL A 52 16.06 12.95 2.08
N ASP A 53 15.50 13.47 3.18
CA ASP A 53 14.56 12.73 4.03
C ASP A 53 13.23 12.58 3.28
N LEU A 54 12.95 11.36 2.83
CA LEU A 54 11.77 11.07 2.03
C LEU A 54 10.48 11.34 2.81
N ALA A 55 10.43 11.06 4.11
CA ALA A 55 9.21 11.23 4.89
C ALA A 55 8.88 12.71 5.08
N GLU A 56 9.89 13.53 5.36
CA GLU A 56 9.74 14.98 5.46
C GLU A 56 9.36 15.58 4.11
N TRP A 57 10.11 15.27 3.06
CA TRP A 57 9.84 15.79 1.72
C TRP A 57 8.44 15.39 1.24
N ALA A 58 8.08 14.11 1.33
CA ALA A 58 6.77 13.62 0.91
C ALA A 58 5.63 14.22 1.76
N GLY A 59 5.87 14.42 3.06
CA GLY A 59 4.92 15.06 3.98
C GLY A 59 4.65 16.54 3.65
N SER A 60 5.62 17.25 3.08
CA SER A 60 5.47 18.64 2.62
C SER A 60 4.97 18.78 1.17
N HIS A 61 4.84 17.69 0.42
CA HIS A 61 4.46 17.68 -0.99
C HIS A 61 3.26 16.75 -1.27
N LYS A 62 2.33 16.60 -0.31
CA LYS A 62 1.22 15.64 -0.42
C LYS A 62 0.32 15.92 -1.60
N GLU A 63 0.04 17.19 -1.88
CA GLU A 63 -0.82 17.61 -2.99
C GLU A 63 -0.18 17.25 -4.33
N LEU A 64 1.13 17.48 -4.46
CA LEU A 64 1.90 17.05 -5.63
C LEU A 64 1.86 15.53 -5.79
N LEU A 65 2.10 14.79 -4.71
CA LEU A 65 2.08 13.32 -4.75
C LEU A 65 0.68 12.79 -5.11
N GLU A 66 -0.38 13.38 -4.60
CA GLU A 66 -1.75 13.02 -4.94
C GLU A 66 -2.04 13.31 -6.42
N GLU A 67 -1.68 14.50 -6.92
CA GLU A 67 -1.83 14.87 -8.34
C GLU A 67 -1.10 13.86 -9.24
N LYS A 68 0.18 13.56 -8.93
CA LYS A 68 0.97 12.61 -9.71
C LYS A 68 0.44 11.19 -9.61
N LEU A 69 -0.06 10.78 -8.44
CA LEU A 69 -0.63 9.44 -8.28
C LEU A 69 -1.92 9.29 -9.11
N LEU A 70 -2.80 10.30 -9.11
CA LEU A 70 -4.01 10.30 -9.92
C LEU A 70 -3.70 10.24 -11.43
N LEU A 71 -2.66 10.95 -11.87
CA LEU A 71 -2.23 10.95 -13.26
C LEU A 71 -1.60 9.61 -13.67
N HIS A 72 -0.61 9.15 -12.91
CA HIS A 72 0.26 8.04 -13.30
C HIS A 72 -0.24 6.67 -12.84
N GLY A 73 -1.14 6.59 -11.86
CA GLY A 73 -1.67 5.35 -11.28
C GLY A 73 -0.77 4.69 -10.22
N ALA A 74 0.56 4.87 -10.32
CA ALA A 74 1.50 4.46 -9.27
C ALA A 74 2.75 5.35 -9.26
N ILE A 75 3.36 5.47 -8.07
CA ILE A 75 4.61 6.17 -7.83
C ILE A 75 5.62 5.21 -7.22
N LEU A 76 6.84 5.18 -7.76
CA LEU A 76 7.98 4.45 -7.22
C LEU A 76 9.01 5.43 -6.65
N PHE A 77 9.21 5.40 -5.33
CA PHE A 77 10.32 6.10 -4.69
C PHE A 77 11.58 5.23 -4.76
N ARG A 78 12.65 5.72 -5.40
CA ARG A 78 13.88 4.96 -5.63
C ARG A 78 15.12 5.77 -5.26
N GLY A 79 16.08 5.14 -4.59
CA GLY A 79 17.36 5.76 -4.23
C GLY A 79 17.35 6.54 -2.91
N PHE A 80 16.23 6.59 -2.19
CA PHE A 80 16.15 7.15 -0.84
C PHE A 80 16.70 6.17 0.21
N LYS A 81 17.16 6.71 1.34
CA LYS A 81 17.72 5.94 2.46
C LYS A 81 16.63 5.42 3.40
N VAL A 82 15.75 4.55 2.90
CA VAL A 82 14.69 3.86 3.69
C VAL A 82 15.09 2.38 3.86
N ARG A 83 15.60 2.03 5.04
CA ARG A 83 16.27 0.76 5.35
C ARG A 83 15.48 -0.13 6.32
N THR A 84 14.54 0.43 7.06
CA THR A 84 13.74 -0.33 8.04
C THR A 84 12.24 -0.22 7.78
N ALA A 85 11.48 -1.13 8.37
CA ALA A 85 10.02 -1.11 8.33
C ALA A 85 9.46 0.16 9.00
N GLU A 86 10.09 0.63 10.07
CA GLU A 86 9.71 1.86 10.80
C GLU A 86 9.93 3.11 9.93
N GLU A 87 11.05 3.17 9.21
CA GLU A 87 11.31 4.27 8.28
C GLU A 87 10.30 4.27 7.12
N PHE A 88 9.94 3.09 6.62
CA PHE A 88 8.90 2.95 5.61
C PHE A 88 7.52 3.37 6.14
N GLU A 89 7.14 2.93 7.34
CA GLU A 89 5.89 3.34 7.98
C GLU A 89 5.82 4.86 8.16
N ARG A 90 6.94 5.50 8.56
CA ARG A 90 7.04 6.96 8.66
C ARG A 90 6.78 7.65 7.32
N VAL A 91 7.32 7.12 6.22
CA VAL A 91 7.07 7.66 4.86
C VAL A 91 5.60 7.47 4.47
N ALA A 92 5.08 6.25 4.61
CA ALA A 92 3.70 5.94 4.22
C ALA A 92 2.69 6.77 5.03
N GLY A 93 2.94 6.93 6.34
CA GLY A 93 2.13 7.74 7.25
C GLY A 93 2.24 9.24 7.02
N SER A 94 3.37 9.73 6.50
CA SER A 94 3.50 11.16 6.17
C SER A 94 2.60 11.54 4.99
N VAL A 95 2.36 10.63 4.05
CA VAL A 95 1.48 10.84 2.88
C VAL A 95 0.04 10.38 3.14
N THR A 96 -0.14 9.27 3.84
CA THR A 96 -1.43 8.63 4.13
C THR A 96 -1.62 8.52 5.64
N PRO A 97 -2.15 9.54 6.34
CA PRO A 97 -2.27 9.50 7.80
C PRO A 97 -3.12 8.33 8.33
N ASP A 98 -4.16 7.95 7.57
CA ASP A 98 -5.11 6.89 7.91
C ASP A 98 -4.66 5.53 7.37
N LEU A 99 -3.40 5.14 7.62
CA LEU A 99 -2.94 3.78 7.30
C LEU A 99 -3.82 2.75 8.03
N VAL A 100 -4.28 1.73 7.31
CA VAL A 100 -5.05 0.61 7.87
C VAL A 100 -4.14 -0.61 7.92
N ASP A 101 -4.20 -1.35 9.01
CA ASP A 101 -3.40 -2.57 9.28
C ASP A 101 -4.19 -3.87 9.04
N ASP A 102 -5.52 -3.82 9.09
CA ASP A 102 -6.40 -4.96 8.84
C ASP A 102 -7.01 -4.92 7.43
N ASN A 103 -6.80 -5.99 6.65
CA ASN A 103 -7.48 -6.19 5.36
C ASN A 103 -8.65 -7.19 5.44
N GLY A 104 -8.95 -7.74 6.62
CA GLY A 104 -10.12 -8.57 6.90
C GLY A 104 -10.10 -10.00 6.35
N GLU A 105 -8.98 -10.47 5.78
CA GLU A 105 -8.98 -11.71 4.99
C GLU A 105 -8.10 -12.82 5.55
N LEU A 106 -6.85 -12.53 5.92
CA LEU A 106 -5.90 -13.56 6.32
C LEU A 106 -5.06 -13.12 7.52
N PRO A 107 -4.64 -14.08 8.37
CA PRO A 107 -3.66 -13.78 9.41
C PRO A 107 -2.38 -13.27 8.78
N ARG A 108 -1.99 -12.04 9.14
CA ARG A 108 -0.76 -11.40 8.67
C ARG A 108 0.31 -11.50 9.74
N THR A 109 1.55 -11.76 9.36
CA THR A 109 2.68 -11.59 10.28
C THR A 109 2.99 -10.09 10.36
N ASN A 110 2.63 -9.47 11.50
CA ASN A 110 3.02 -8.09 11.81
C ASN A 110 4.55 -8.03 11.92
N ILE A 111 5.17 -7.12 11.16
CA ILE A 111 6.62 -6.88 11.21
C ILE A 111 6.89 -5.70 12.15
N SER A 112 6.18 -4.59 11.99
CA SER A 112 6.32 -3.37 12.78
C SER A 112 5.11 -2.46 12.56
N GLY A 113 4.54 -1.89 13.63
CA GLY A 113 3.40 -0.97 13.53
C GLY A 113 2.28 -1.50 12.63
N LYS A 114 1.99 -0.79 11.53
CA LYS A 114 1.01 -1.16 10.49
C LYS A 114 1.60 -1.90 9.28
N ILE A 115 2.85 -2.35 9.38
CA ILE A 115 3.58 -3.06 8.33
C ILE A 115 3.47 -4.57 8.53
N HIS A 116 3.05 -5.25 7.47
CA HIS A 116 2.83 -6.68 7.47
C HIS A 116 3.61 -7.37 6.36
N ALA A 117 4.13 -8.56 6.65
CA ALA A 117 4.61 -9.46 5.60
C ALA A 117 3.42 -10.00 4.80
N VAL A 118 3.48 -9.88 3.48
CA VAL A 118 2.55 -10.54 2.56
C VAL A 118 3.27 -11.79 2.05
N SER A 119 2.89 -12.98 2.54
CA SER A 119 3.45 -14.24 2.04
C SER A 119 2.38 -15.33 2.11
N TYR A 120 1.60 -15.46 1.04
CA TYR A 120 0.52 -16.47 0.98
C TYR A 120 0.73 -17.52 -0.12
N ALA A 121 1.67 -17.32 -1.04
CA ALA A 121 1.97 -18.25 -2.13
C ALA A 121 3.41 -18.75 -2.03
N PRO A 122 3.69 -20.00 -2.45
CA PRO A 122 5.05 -20.49 -2.62
C PRO A 122 5.86 -19.59 -3.58
N PRO A 123 7.17 -19.40 -3.36
CA PRO A 123 8.01 -18.55 -4.22
C PRO A 123 8.05 -18.94 -5.71
N GLU A 124 7.74 -20.20 -6.01
CA GLU A 124 7.66 -20.77 -7.36
C GLU A 124 6.34 -20.49 -8.09
N GLU A 125 5.31 -19.98 -7.38
CA GLU A 125 4.00 -19.70 -7.96
C GLU A 125 3.82 -18.22 -8.30
N ALA A 126 3.08 -17.96 -9.39
CA ALA A 126 2.71 -16.61 -9.78
C ALA A 126 1.39 -16.21 -9.10
N ILE A 127 1.39 -15.07 -8.41
CA ILE A 127 0.16 -14.42 -7.97
C ILE A 127 -0.50 -13.78 -9.20
N LEU A 128 -1.76 -14.15 -9.46
CA LEU A 128 -2.51 -13.65 -10.62
C LEU A 128 -2.88 -12.18 -10.46
N TRP A 129 -3.17 -11.51 -11.58
CA TRP A 129 -3.64 -10.12 -11.60
C TRP A 129 -4.92 -9.96 -10.78
N HIS A 130 -4.94 -8.96 -9.91
CA HIS A 130 -6.09 -8.62 -9.10
C HIS A 130 -6.01 -7.16 -8.63
N ASN A 131 -7.16 -6.64 -8.19
CA ASN A 131 -7.21 -5.47 -7.33
C ASN A 131 -7.42 -5.97 -5.89
N GLU A 132 -6.63 -5.45 -4.94
CA GLU A 132 -6.68 -5.86 -3.52
C GLU A 132 -8.11 -5.72 -2.98
N ASN A 133 -8.60 -6.77 -2.31
CA ASN A 133 -9.92 -6.81 -1.67
C ASN A 133 -11.12 -6.48 -2.61
N SER A 134 -10.98 -6.65 -3.93
CA SER A 134 -12.05 -6.32 -4.90
C SER A 134 -13.35 -7.13 -4.75
N PHE A 135 -13.33 -8.23 -4.00
CA PHE A 135 -14.52 -9.01 -3.63
C PHE A 135 -15.17 -8.56 -2.31
N CYS A 136 -14.51 -7.73 -1.52
CA CYS A 136 -15.01 -7.14 -0.28
C CYS A 136 -15.90 -5.92 -0.57
N PRO A 137 -16.82 -5.56 0.36
CA PRO A 137 -17.68 -4.37 0.21
C PRO A 137 -16.90 -3.05 0.34
N GLY A 138 -15.73 -3.08 0.98
CA GLY A 138 -14.79 -1.98 1.09
C GLY A 138 -13.39 -2.46 0.71
N TRP A 139 -12.61 -1.57 0.10
CA TRP A 139 -11.27 -1.85 -0.41
C TRP A 139 -10.35 -0.66 -0.15
N PRO A 140 -9.02 -0.88 -0.12
CA PRO A 140 -8.07 0.20 0.04
C PRO A 140 -8.06 1.11 -1.19
N MET A 141 -8.01 2.43 -0.97
CA MET A 141 -7.84 3.41 -2.04
C MET A 141 -6.38 3.61 -2.45
N LYS A 142 -5.43 3.17 -1.60
CA LYS A 142 -3.99 3.25 -1.82
C LYS A 142 -3.32 2.02 -1.22
N LEU A 143 -2.27 1.54 -1.87
CA LEU A 143 -1.42 0.46 -1.38
C LEU A 143 0.04 0.93 -1.36
N TRP A 144 0.76 0.51 -0.33
CA TRP A 144 2.18 0.82 -0.15
C TRP A 144 2.98 -0.48 -0.13
N PHE A 145 3.98 -0.59 -0.99
CA PHE A 145 4.92 -1.71 -1.01
C PHE A 145 6.32 -1.26 -0.63
N TYR A 146 7.02 -2.09 0.13
CA TYR A 146 8.40 -1.85 0.53
C TYR A 146 9.25 -3.09 0.33
N CYS A 147 10.35 -2.91 -0.39
CA CYS A 147 11.36 -3.94 -0.59
C CYS A 147 12.44 -3.82 0.49
N HIS A 148 12.28 -4.54 1.60
CA HIS A 148 13.32 -4.63 2.62
C HIS A 148 14.54 -5.45 2.15
N LEU A 149 14.28 -6.59 1.52
CA LEU A 149 15.29 -7.50 0.98
C LEU A 149 15.02 -7.75 -0.50
N PRO A 150 15.83 -7.19 -1.42
CA PRO A 150 15.69 -7.45 -2.84
C PRO A 150 15.85 -8.94 -3.18
N PRO A 151 14.99 -9.49 -4.05
CA PRO A 151 15.13 -10.88 -4.50
C PRO A 151 16.41 -11.05 -5.33
N LYS A 152 16.97 -12.27 -5.34
CA LYS A 152 18.14 -12.60 -6.16
C LYS A 152 17.80 -12.63 -7.67
N ALA A 153 16.60 -13.05 -8.00
CA ALA A 153 16.03 -13.09 -9.34
C ALA A 153 14.50 -13.18 -9.23
N GLY A 154 13.77 -12.60 -10.18
CA GLY A 154 12.30 -12.54 -10.14
C GLY A 154 11.78 -11.74 -8.96
N GLY A 155 10.59 -12.10 -8.46
CA GLY A 155 10.01 -11.49 -7.25
C GLY A 155 9.58 -10.03 -7.43
N GLU A 156 9.47 -9.56 -8.67
CA GLU A 156 8.87 -8.27 -8.96
C GLU A 156 7.39 -8.26 -8.54
N THR A 157 6.86 -7.07 -8.28
CA THR A 157 5.41 -6.83 -8.18
C THR A 157 4.97 -6.07 -9.42
N PRO A 158 4.56 -6.76 -10.50
CA PRO A 158 4.06 -6.09 -11.69
C PRO A 158 2.80 -5.27 -11.36
N VAL A 159 2.68 -4.10 -11.97
CA VAL A 159 1.50 -3.24 -11.88
C VAL A 159 0.94 -2.96 -13.27
N VAL A 160 -0.38 -2.85 -13.38
CA VAL A 160 -1.09 -2.61 -14.63
C VAL A 160 -2.07 -1.45 -14.48
N ASP A 161 -2.23 -0.66 -15.54
CA ASP A 161 -3.21 0.43 -15.58
C ASP A 161 -4.58 -0.12 -15.99
N ASN A 162 -5.52 -0.20 -15.05
CA ASN A 162 -6.87 -0.69 -15.31
C ASN A 162 -7.62 0.18 -16.34
N ARG A 163 -7.30 1.47 -16.46
CA ARG A 163 -7.91 2.36 -17.48
C ARG A 163 -7.56 1.86 -18.88
N LYS A 164 -6.27 1.63 -19.12
CA LYS A 164 -5.76 1.09 -20.39
C LYS A 164 -6.22 -0.34 -20.65
N LEU A 165 -6.34 -1.16 -19.59
CA LEU A 165 -6.89 -2.51 -19.70
C LEU A 165 -8.35 -2.44 -20.19
N LEU A 166 -9.17 -1.60 -19.57
CA LEU A 166 -10.58 -1.43 -19.90
C LEU A 166 -10.81 -0.85 -21.30
N GLU A 167 -9.93 0.05 -21.75
CA GLU A 167 -9.93 0.56 -23.13
C GLU A 167 -9.63 -0.52 -24.17
N ARG A 168 -8.76 -1.49 -23.82
CA ARG A 168 -8.34 -2.58 -24.70
C ARG A 168 -9.27 -3.79 -24.68
N LEU A 169 -10.14 -3.90 -23.69
CA LEU A 169 -11.14 -4.97 -23.63
C LEU A 169 -12.10 -4.87 -24.81
N ASP A 170 -12.48 -6.02 -25.35
CA ASP A 170 -13.51 -6.10 -26.38
C ASP A 170 -14.77 -5.36 -25.91
N PRO A 171 -15.36 -4.47 -26.73
CA PRO A 171 -16.51 -3.67 -26.31
C PRO A 171 -17.71 -4.49 -25.84
N ASP A 172 -17.91 -5.70 -26.36
CA ASP A 172 -19.01 -6.58 -25.98
C ASP A 172 -18.74 -7.22 -24.61
N VAL A 173 -17.49 -7.59 -24.35
CA VAL A 173 -17.03 -8.07 -23.04
C VAL A 173 -17.17 -6.97 -22.00
N ARG A 174 -16.76 -5.73 -22.31
CA ARG A 174 -16.92 -4.58 -21.43
C ARG A 174 -18.39 -4.34 -21.07
N ARG A 175 -19.28 -4.31 -22.07
CA ARG A 175 -20.74 -4.13 -21.82
C ARG A 175 -21.31 -5.25 -20.96
N ALA A 176 -20.90 -6.50 -21.20
CA ALA A 176 -21.34 -7.62 -20.38
C ALA A 176 -20.92 -7.45 -18.91
N PHE A 177 -19.71 -6.98 -18.64
CA PHE A 177 -19.24 -6.68 -17.28
C PHE A 177 -20.00 -5.51 -16.63
N GLU A 178 -20.27 -4.43 -17.37
CA GLU A 178 -21.05 -3.29 -16.86
C GLU A 178 -22.50 -3.71 -16.50
N GLU A 179 -23.15 -4.48 -17.37
CA GLU A 179 -24.55 -4.90 -17.19
C GLU A 179 -24.70 -6.02 -16.16
N LYS A 180 -23.85 -7.04 -16.22
CA LYS A 180 -24.01 -8.29 -15.44
C LYS A 180 -23.23 -8.29 -14.13
N LYS A 181 -22.25 -7.40 -13.97
CA LYS A 181 -21.35 -7.35 -12.79
C LYS A 181 -20.53 -8.66 -12.66
N ILE A 182 -19.86 -8.86 -11.52
CA ILE A 182 -19.13 -10.09 -11.20
C ILE A 182 -19.77 -10.74 -9.97
N MET A 183 -19.99 -12.05 -10.02
CA MET A 183 -20.36 -12.86 -8.86
C MET A 183 -19.15 -13.66 -8.37
N TYR A 184 -18.69 -13.37 -7.16
CA TYR A 184 -17.72 -14.18 -6.44
C TYR A 184 -18.44 -15.30 -5.70
N LEU A 185 -18.05 -16.55 -5.96
CA LEU A 185 -18.55 -17.73 -5.26
C LEU A 185 -17.37 -18.47 -4.63
N ARG A 186 -17.27 -18.43 -3.31
CA ARG A 186 -16.17 -19.07 -2.57
C ARG A 186 -16.69 -20.27 -1.78
N ASN A 187 -15.96 -21.38 -1.84
CA ASN A 187 -16.26 -22.57 -1.04
C ASN A 187 -15.09 -22.81 -0.08
N PHE A 188 -15.34 -22.66 1.20
CA PHE A 188 -14.39 -22.96 2.28
C PHE A 188 -14.54 -24.43 2.69
N GLY A 189 -13.44 -25.15 2.89
CA GLY A 189 -13.47 -26.59 3.18
C GLY A 189 -13.18 -27.52 1.98
N ARG A 190 -12.64 -26.99 0.86
CA ARG A 190 -12.33 -27.78 -0.36
C ARG A 190 -10.84 -27.94 -0.65
N GLY A 191 -9.95 -27.42 0.20
CA GLY A 191 -8.50 -27.56 0.06
C GLY A 191 -7.83 -26.70 -1.02
N LEU A 192 -8.59 -25.81 -1.69
CA LEU A 192 -8.02 -24.81 -2.61
C LEU A 192 -7.61 -23.51 -1.89
N ASP A 193 -8.16 -23.30 -0.69
CA ASP A 193 -8.04 -22.07 0.08
C ASP A 193 -8.17 -22.43 1.57
N PHE A 194 -7.97 -21.46 2.45
CA PHE A 194 -8.15 -21.63 3.89
C PHE A 194 -9.60 -22.00 4.24
N ASP A 195 -9.77 -22.78 5.29
CA ASP A 195 -11.09 -23.07 5.84
C ASP A 195 -11.73 -21.81 6.43
N TRP A 196 -13.06 -21.83 6.56
CA TRP A 196 -13.80 -20.65 7.02
C TRP A 196 -13.39 -20.18 8.42
N PRO A 197 -13.00 -21.03 9.40
CA PRO A 197 -12.60 -20.50 10.70
C PRO A 197 -11.31 -19.69 10.65
N VAL A 198 -10.40 -20.08 9.74
CA VAL A 198 -9.14 -19.35 9.51
C VAL A 198 -9.44 -18.04 8.77
N SER A 199 -10.24 -18.11 7.70
CA SER A 199 -10.57 -16.94 6.87
C SER A 199 -11.38 -15.88 7.65
N PHE A 200 -12.31 -16.32 8.50
CA PHE A 200 -13.10 -15.42 9.34
C PHE A 200 -12.49 -15.19 10.73
N GLN A 201 -11.36 -15.85 11.06
CA GLN A 201 -10.68 -15.74 12.35
C GLN A 201 -11.62 -15.98 13.55
N THR A 202 -12.53 -16.95 13.40
CA THR A 202 -13.53 -17.33 14.42
C THR A 202 -14.11 -18.71 14.10
N ASP A 203 -14.48 -19.48 15.12
CA ASP A 203 -15.24 -20.73 15.01
C ASP A 203 -16.73 -20.55 15.31
N ASP A 204 -17.21 -19.33 15.55
CA ASP A 204 -18.63 -19.04 15.76
C ASP A 204 -19.33 -18.71 14.44
N ARG A 205 -20.20 -19.63 14.01
CA ARG A 205 -21.04 -19.44 12.82
C ARG A 205 -21.86 -18.15 12.89
N LYS A 206 -22.38 -17.75 14.06
CA LYS A 206 -23.21 -16.54 14.18
C LYS A 206 -22.41 -15.27 13.87
N VAL A 207 -21.13 -15.24 14.26
CA VAL A 207 -20.22 -14.13 13.93
C VAL A 207 -19.99 -14.08 12.42
N VAL A 208 -19.74 -15.23 11.78
CA VAL A 208 -19.60 -15.33 10.32
C VAL A 208 -20.84 -14.83 9.60
N GLU A 209 -22.02 -15.27 10.03
CA GLU A 209 -23.29 -14.84 9.44
C GLU A 209 -23.53 -13.34 9.58
N ALA A 210 -23.20 -12.76 10.74
CA ALA A 210 -23.32 -11.32 10.97
C ALA A 210 -22.42 -10.53 10.01
N ARG A 211 -21.14 -10.93 9.87
CA ARG A 211 -20.20 -10.30 8.92
C ARG A 211 -20.63 -10.46 7.46
N CYS A 212 -21.19 -11.62 7.10
CA CYS A 212 -21.74 -11.83 5.76
C CYS A 212 -22.91 -10.87 5.49
N ARG A 213 -23.84 -10.72 6.44
CA ARG A 213 -24.97 -9.76 6.32
C ARG A 213 -24.49 -8.32 6.22
N GLU A 214 -23.53 -7.92 7.06
CA GLU A 214 -22.94 -6.57 7.05
C GLU A 214 -22.26 -6.25 5.70
N SER A 215 -21.57 -7.23 5.12
CA SER A 215 -20.87 -7.08 3.84
C SER A 215 -21.73 -7.28 2.59
N GLY A 216 -23.04 -7.51 2.74
CA GLY A 216 -23.93 -7.84 1.63
C GLY A 216 -23.50 -9.11 0.88
N THR A 217 -23.11 -10.14 1.64
CA THR A 217 -22.65 -11.43 1.15
C THR A 217 -23.65 -12.51 1.57
N ASP A 218 -24.18 -13.26 0.60
CA ASP A 218 -25.00 -14.43 0.87
C ASP A 218 -24.13 -15.57 1.36
N PHE A 219 -24.68 -16.42 2.22
CA PHE A 219 -23.98 -17.58 2.75
C PHE A 219 -24.88 -18.83 2.82
N GLU A 220 -24.24 -19.99 2.70
CA GLU A 220 -24.87 -21.31 2.73
C GLU A 220 -23.95 -22.26 3.50
N TRP A 221 -24.40 -22.74 4.67
CA TRP A 221 -23.72 -23.81 5.40
C TRP A 221 -23.98 -25.15 4.70
N LYS A 222 -22.92 -25.87 4.37
CA LYS A 222 -22.98 -27.16 3.68
C LYS A 222 -23.15 -28.32 4.67
N PRO A 223 -23.74 -29.46 4.27
CA PRO A 223 -23.97 -30.60 5.17
C PRO A 223 -22.70 -31.20 5.78
N ASP A 224 -21.56 -31.05 5.09
CA ASP A 224 -20.22 -31.48 5.52
C ASP A 224 -19.55 -30.50 6.51
N GLY A 225 -20.24 -29.42 6.89
CA GLY A 225 -19.68 -28.39 7.77
C GLY A 225 -18.92 -27.28 7.05
N GLY A 226 -18.80 -27.35 5.72
CA GLY A 226 -18.23 -26.30 4.89
C GLY A 226 -19.12 -25.05 4.80
N LEU A 227 -18.54 -23.97 4.28
CA LEU A 227 -19.24 -22.71 4.05
C LEU A 227 -19.14 -22.35 2.56
N ARG A 228 -20.25 -21.92 1.98
CA ARG A 228 -20.26 -21.26 0.68
C ARG A 228 -20.73 -19.83 0.84
N THR A 229 -19.99 -18.89 0.26
CA THR A 229 -20.42 -17.49 0.16
C THR A 229 -20.65 -17.09 -1.29
N ARG A 230 -21.57 -16.15 -1.51
CA ARG A 230 -21.82 -15.52 -2.81
C ARG A 230 -21.93 -14.02 -2.64
N SER A 231 -21.18 -13.25 -3.40
CA SER A 231 -21.28 -11.79 -3.41
C SER A 231 -21.23 -11.26 -4.85
N VAL A 232 -22.09 -10.29 -5.15
CA VAL A 232 -22.07 -9.57 -6.43
C VAL A 232 -21.38 -8.24 -6.24
N ARG A 233 -20.42 -7.92 -7.09
CA ARG A 233 -19.65 -6.67 -7.07
C ARG A 233 -19.61 -6.05 -8.47
N PRO A 234 -19.61 -4.70 -8.58
CA PRO A 234 -19.39 -4.04 -9.85
C PRO A 234 -18.12 -4.57 -10.51
N ALA A 235 -18.19 -4.82 -11.82
CA ALA A 235 -17.03 -5.24 -12.59
C ALA A 235 -16.14 -4.05 -12.99
N ILE A 236 -16.78 -2.89 -13.15
CA ILE A 236 -16.18 -1.62 -13.55
C ILE A 236 -16.72 -0.57 -12.59
N LEU A 237 -15.84 0.31 -12.13
CA LEU A 237 -16.13 1.40 -11.21
C LEU A 237 -15.73 2.73 -11.81
N GLU A 238 -16.34 3.81 -11.34
CA GLU A 238 -15.88 5.16 -11.63
C GLU A 238 -14.95 5.61 -10.51
N HIS A 239 -13.74 6.04 -10.88
CA HIS A 239 -12.75 6.49 -9.91
C HIS A 239 -13.24 7.80 -9.24
N PRO A 240 -13.37 7.85 -7.91
CA PRO A 240 -14.12 8.91 -7.23
C PRO A 240 -13.51 10.31 -7.34
N LYS A 241 -12.24 10.41 -7.74
CA LYS A 241 -11.55 11.70 -7.93
C LYS A 241 -11.36 12.09 -9.39
N THR A 242 -11.21 11.13 -10.30
CA THR A 242 -10.87 11.41 -11.71
C THR A 242 -12.08 11.26 -12.64
N GLY A 243 -13.12 10.53 -12.21
CA GLY A 243 -14.27 10.19 -13.05
C GLY A 243 -13.96 9.13 -14.12
N GLU A 244 -12.73 8.60 -14.14
CA GLU A 244 -12.33 7.58 -15.11
C GLU A 244 -12.94 6.22 -14.73
N LYS A 245 -13.36 5.44 -15.74
CA LYS A 245 -13.79 4.06 -15.52
C LYS A 245 -12.59 3.14 -15.38
N VAL A 246 -12.59 2.28 -14.36
CA VAL A 246 -11.54 1.32 -14.01
C VAL A 246 -12.09 -0.04 -13.62
#